data_AF-A0A5F0K8E5-F1
#
_entry.id   AF-A0A5F0K8E5-F1
#
_cell.length_a   1.000
_cell.length_b   1.000
_cell.length_c   1.000
_cell.angle_alpha   90.00
_cell.angle_beta   90.00
_cell.angle_gamma   90.00
#
_symmetry.space_group_name_H-M   'P 1'
#
loop_
_entity.id
_entity.type
_entity.pdbx_description
1 polymer ?
#
loop_
_entity_poly.entity_id
_entity_poly.type
_entity_poly.pdbx_seq_one_letter_code
_entity_poly.pdbx_strand_id
1 'polypeptide(L)' 'MRQSDLEYTGELDGRHCWVCRGDEFYWTPGSHVVTSDLAGVIPFCHVTLAPRLSRATHTIKALTRTDAKRAIVRALSL' A
#
# COMPACT_ATOMS: atom_id res chain seq x y z
N MET A 1 1.97 -12.67 7.86
CA MET A 1 3.02 -11.70 8.21
C MET A 1 2.47 -10.62 9.14
N ARG A 2 3.25 -10.07 10.09
CA ARG A 2 2.76 -8.98 10.97
C ARG A 2 3.08 -7.62 10.35
N GLN A 3 2.24 -6.61 10.59
CA GLN A 3 2.49 -5.24 10.10
C GLN A 3 3.79 -4.61 10.66
N SER A 4 4.32 -5.17 11.75
CA SER A 4 5.60 -4.78 12.37
C SER A 4 6.81 -5.15 11.53
N ASP A 5 6.68 -6.17 10.67
CA ASP A 5 7.79 -6.68 9.86
C ASP A 5 8.00 -5.83 8.58
N LEU A 6 7.07 -4.91 8.32
CA LEU A 6 7.09 -3.99 7.20
C LEU A 6 7.50 -2.60 7.69
N GLU A 7 8.78 -2.28 7.47
CA GLU A 7 9.41 -1.02 7.85
C GLU A 7 9.07 0.07 6.83
N TYR A 8 8.75 1.26 7.30
CA TYR A 8 8.53 2.41 6.43
C TYR A 8 9.82 3.21 6.32
N THR A 9 10.36 3.33 5.10
CA THR A 9 11.67 3.96 4.86
C THR A 9 11.56 5.41 4.41
N GLY A 10 10.36 5.90 4.15
CA GLY A 10 10.12 7.29 3.77
C GLY A 10 9.46 7.42 2.40
N GLU A 11 9.81 8.48 1.70
CA GLU A 11 9.32 8.79 0.37
C GLU A 11 10.50 8.86 -0.60
N LEU A 12 10.38 8.19 -1.74
CA LEU A 12 11.36 8.13 -2.81
C LEU A 12 10.65 8.51 -4.10
N ASP A 13 11.09 9.58 -4.75
CA ASP A 13 10.51 10.06 -6.02
C ASP A 13 8.98 10.24 -5.99
N GLY A 14 8.45 10.84 -4.91
CA GLY A 14 7.00 11.05 -4.75
C GLY A 14 6.21 9.82 -4.29
N ARG A 15 6.89 8.71 -3.97
CA ARG A 15 6.28 7.42 -3.63
C ARG A 15 6.65 6.99 -2.23
N HIS A 16 5.66 6.57 -1.46
CA HIS A 16 5.87 5.96 -0.16
C HIS A 16 6.56 4.61 -0.32
N CYS A 17 7.63 4.40 0.43
CA CYS A 17 8.44 3.19 0.39
C CYS A 17 8.33 2.39 1.69
N TRP A 18 8.24 1.07 1.55
CA TRP A 18 8.38 0.12 2.64
C TRP A 18 9.37 -0.98 2.28
N VAL A 19 10.06 -1.48 3.30
CA VAL A 19 11.00 -2.59 3.18
C VAL A 19 10.54 -3.73 4.08
N CYS A 20 10.61 -4.95 3.55
CA CYS A 20 10.37 -6.17 4.30
C CYS A 20 11.34 -7.24 3.83
N ARG A 21 12.20 -7.72 4.73
CA ARG A 21 13.18 -8.81 4.46
C ARG A 21 14.09 -8.58 3.24
N GLY A 22 14.34 -7.32 2.89
CA GLY A 22 15.16 -6.95 1.73
C GLY A 22 14.36 -6.66 0.46
N ASP A 23 13.06 -6.96 0.43
CA ASP A 23 12.16 -6.57 -0.65
C ASP A 23 11.61 -5.16 -0.40
N GLU A 24 11.53 -4.35 -1.45
CA GLU A 24 11.04 -2.98 -1.42
C GLU A 24 9.68 -2.85 -2.10
N PHE A 25 8.82 -2.01 -1.54
CA PHE A 25 7.46 -1.78 -2.01
C PHE A 25 7.17 -0.29 -2.11
N TYR A 26 6.64 0.12 -3.25
CA TYR A 26 6.45 1.52 -3.60
C TYR A 26 4.98 1.81 -3.87
N TRP A 27 4.46 2.90 -3.29
CA TRP A 27 3.10 3.33 -3.51
C TRP A 27 3.01 4.84 -3.76
N THR A 28 2.39 5.21 -4.87
CA THR A 28 2.10 6.62 -5.19
C THR A 28 0.81 7.05 -4.47
N PRO A 29 0.77 8.22 -3.81
CA PRO A 29 -0.45 8.72 -3.18
C PRO A 29 -1.68 8.67 -4.09
N GLY A 30 -2.74 8.02 -3.61
CA GLY A 30 -4.00 7.85 -4.35
C GLY A 30 -4.02 6.71 -5.37
N SER A 31 -2.88 6.05 -5.64
CA SER A 31 -2.81 4.92 -6.57
C SER A 31 -3.57 3.69 -6.04
N HIS A 32 -4.17 2.95 -6.97
CA HIS A 32 -4.80 1.66 -6.69
C HIS A 32 -3.83 0.47 -6.71
N VAL A 33 -2.53 0.73 -6.92
CA VAL A 33 -1.50 -0.31 -7.09
C VAL A 33 -0.25 0.04 -6.29
N VAL A 34 0.29 -0.97 -5.61
CA VAL A 34 1.66 -0.97 -5.06
C VAL A 34 2.55 -1.70 -6.06
N THR A 35 3.77 -1.21 -6.26
CA THR A 35 4.78 -1.82 -7.13
C THR A 35 5.97 -2.33 -6.34
N SER A 36 6.68 -3.32 -6.88
CA SER A 36 7.93 -3.85 -6.28
C SER A 36 9.19 -3.24 -6.88
N ASP A 37 9.04 -2.23 -7.74
CA ASP A 37 10.11 -1.48 -8.37
C ASP A 37 9.83 0.02 -8.29
N LEU A 38 10.91 0.81 -8.22
CA LEU A 38 10.82 2.27 -8.14
C LEU A 38 10.32 2.89 -9.46
N ALA A 39 10.52 2.24 -10.61
CA ALA A 39 9.99 2.75 -11.88
C ALA A 39 8.46 2.65 -11.94
N GLY A 40 7.85 1.72 -11.18
CA GLY A 40 6.40 1.53 -11.10
C GLY A 40 5.86 0.63 -12.21
N VAL A 41 6.71 -0.23 -12.75
CA VAL A 41 6.40 -1.10 -13.88
C VAL A 41 5.86 -2.45 -13.41
N ILE A 42 6.34 -2.94 -12.27
CA ILE A 42 6.04 -4.28 -11.76
C ILE A 42 4.96 -4.15 -10.67
N PRO A 43 3.68 -4.44 -10.98
CA PRO A 43 2.63 -4.41 -9.99
C PRO A 43 2.82 -5.55 -8.99
N PHE A 44 2.72 -5.22 -7.70
CA PHE A 44 2.77 -6.18 -6.61
C PHE A 44 1.38 -6.53 -6.08
N CYS A 45 0.58 -5.52 -5.69
CA CYS A 45 -0.77 -5.76 -5.19
C CYS A 45 -1.70 -4.56 -5.39
N HIS A 46 -3.01 -4.82 -5.34
CA HIS A 46 -4.03 -3.79 -5.43
C HIS A 46 -4.36 -3.18 -4.07
N VAL A 47 -4.53 -1.86 -4.05
CA VAL A 47 -4.97 -1.10 -2.90
C VAL A 47 -6.47 -0.84 -3.01
N THR A 48 -7.22 -1.37 -2.05
CA THR A 48 -8.67 -1.19 -1.94
C THR A 48 -9.03 -0.56 -0.61
N LEU A 49 -10.04 0.28 -0.59
CA LEU A 49 -10.63 0.76 0.65
C LEU A 49 -11.17 -0.42 1.46
N ALA A 50 -10.92 -0.42 2.76
CA ALA A 50 -11.56 -1.39 3.64
C ALA A 50 -13.09 -1.20 3.58
N PRO A 51 -13.89 -2.28 3.49
CA PRO A 51 -15.33 -2.17 3.53
C PRO A 51 -15.73 -1.50 4.85
N ARG A 52 -16.40 -0.34 4.76
CA ARG A 52 -16.93 0.34 5.95
C ARG A 52 -18.20 -0.39 6.39
N LEU A 53 -18.25 -0.78 7.65
CA LEU A 53 -19.43 -1.35 8.31
C LEU A 53 -20.56 -0.33 8.58
N SER A 54 -20.49 0.90 8.06
CA SER A 54 -21.44 1.96 8.41
C SER A 54 -22.26 2.44 7.22
N ARG A 55 -23.57 2.57 7.46
CA ARG A 55 -24.70 2.77 6.53
C ARG A 55 -24.78 4.17 5.90
N ALA A 56 -23.69 4.95 5.85
CA ALA A 56 -23.76 6.37 5.51
C ALA A 56 -22.77 6.81 4.42
N THR A 57 -23.36 7.42 3.39
CA THR A 57 -22.82 8.36 2.38
C THR A 57 -21.65 7.87 1.53
N HIS A 58 -21.93 7.65 0.24
CA HIS A 58 -20.97 7.34 -0.83
C HIS A 58 -20.04 8.53 -1.08
N THR A 59 -19.10 8.78 -0.17
CA THR A 59 -18.00 9.74 -0.40
C THR A 59 -16.83 8.98 -0.99
N ILE A 60 -16.40 9.37 -2.19
CA ILE A 60 -15.18 8.87 -2.82
C ILE A 60 -14.01 9.33 -1.95
N LYS A 61 -13.51 8.44 -1.09
CA LYS A 61 -12.34 8.73 -0.26
C LYS A 61 -11.09 8.34 -1.03
N ALA A 62 -10.12 9.26 -1.10
CA ALA A 62 -8.80 8.96 -1.62
C ALA A 62 -8.15 7.82 -0.83
N LEU A 63 -7.47 6.93 -1.55
CA LEU A 63 -6.66 5.89 -0.94
C LEU A 63 -5.53 6.51 -0.13
N THR A 64 -5.26 5.93 1.04
CA THR A 64 -4.27 6.45 1.97
C THR A 64 -3.05 5.53 2.07
N ARG A 65 -1.96 6.08 2.59
CA ARG A 65 -0.73 5.32 2.92
C ARG A 65 -1.02 4.10 3.81
N THR A 66 -2.01 4.21 4.70
CA THR A 66 -2.43 3.10 5.58
C THR A 66 -3.14 1.99 4.81
N ASP A 67 -3.92 2.33 3.78
CA ASP A 67 -4.56 1.35 2.91
C ASP A 67 -3.51 0.60 2.09
N ALA A 68 -2.50 1.30 1.57
CA ALA A 68 -1.37 0.70 0.87
C ALA A 68 -0.56 -0.24 1.77
N LYS A 69 -0.17 0.20 2.97
CA LYS A 69 0.53 -0.65 3.96
C LYS A 69 -0.27 -1.92 4.27
N ARG A 70 -1.60 -1.79 4.41
CA ARG A 70 -2.49 -2.92 4.67
C ARG A 70 -2.55 -3.89 3.50
N ALA A 71 -2.59 -3.38 2.27
CA ALA A 71 -2.58 -4.19 1.05
C ALA A 71 -1.27 -5.01 0.95
N ILE A 72 -0.12 -4.38 1.20
CA ILE A 72 1.19 -5.05 1.21
C ILE A 72 1.20 -6.19 2.23
N VAL A 73 0.81 -5.90 3.47
CA VAL A 73 0.82 -6.92 4.54
C VAL A 73 -0.13 -8.06 4.22
N ARG A 74 -1.29 -7.81 3.59
CA ARG A 74 -2.20 -8.87 3.14
C ARG A 74 -1.56 -9.72 2.05
N ALA A 75 -0.96 -9.09 1.03
CA ALA A 75 -0.31 -9.79 -0.07
C ALA A 75 0.89 -10.63 0.38
N LEU A 76 1.63 -10.19 1.40
CA LEU A 76 2.73 -10.96 2.01
C LEU A 76 2.27 -12.01 3.03
N SER A 77 0.99 -12.02 3.42
CA SER A 77 0.41 -12.99 4.35
C SER A 77 -0.41 -14.08 3.67
N LEU A 78 -0.70 -13.90 2.39
CA LEU A 78 -1.38 -14.82 1.48
C LEU A 78 -0.34 -15.49 0.59
#